data_AF-A0A257GD97-F1
#
_entry.id   AF-A0A257GD97-F1
#
_cell.length_a   1.000
_cell.length_b   1.000
_cell.length_c   1.000
_cell.angle_alpha   90.00
_cell.angle_beta   90.00
_cell.angle_gamma   90.00
#
_symmetry.space_group_name_H-M   'P 1'
#
loop_
_entity.id
_entity.type
_entity.pdbx_description
1 polymer ?
#
loop_
_entity_poly.entity_id
_entity_poly.type
_entity_poly.pdbx_seq_one_letter_code
_entity_poly.pdbx_strand_id
1 'polypeptide(L)'
;MRLFQPILSGAHGADRLFAGFGAALGIAFAALIAGYFPLQQSDIPLLVAPLGASAVLVFAVPASPLAQPWSVIGGNTTSALVGIAVYHLVPGVALAGSVAVGCAILAMSLLRCFHPPGGACALTAVIGSSAVHAAGFSFAFLPVALNSVALVVFGLLFHRVSRHSYPHRPVPAPPQAVAAGLHLADIDAALEDMHETFDISRADLDALLSRAEFHAARRKLG
;
A
#
# COMPACT_ATOMS: atom_id res chain seq x y z
N MET A 1 -10.08 9.26 32.08
CA MET A 1 -10.13 9.57 30.63
C MET A 1 -8.93 8.93 29.95
N ARG A 2 -9.11 7.97 29.05
CA ARG A 2 -7.99 7.42 28.27
C ARG A 2 -7.70 8.39 27.12
N LEU A 3 -6.67 9.22 27.26
CA LEU A 3 -6.25 10.26 26.32
C LEU A 3 -5.86 9.75 24.92
N PHE A 4 -5.79 8.44 24.72
CA PHE A 4 -5.42 7.84 23.45
C PHE A 4 -6.15 6.51 23.23
N GLN A 5 -7.07 6.47 22.26
CA GLN A 5 -7.58 5.23 21.69
C GLN A 5 -6.94 5.05 20.32
N PRO A 6 -6.07 4.04 20.12
CA PRO A 6 -5.43 3.81 18.83
C PRO A 6 -6.48 3.51 17.75
N ILE A 7 -6.31 4.10 16.56
CA ILE A 7 -7.17 3.87 15.38
C ILE A 7 -6.95 2.46 14.81
N LEU A 8 -5.73 1.92 14.91
CA LEU A 8 -5.43 0.55 14.49
C LEU A 8 -5.88 -0.43 15.59
N SER A 9 -6.99 -1.11 15.35
CA SER A 9 -7.52 -2.16 16.21
C SER A 9 -6.55 -3.34 16.26
N GLY A 10 -6.08 -3.70 17.46
CA GLY A 10 -5.29 -4.92 17.69
C GLY A 10 -3.76 -4.77 17.74
N ALA A 11 -3.19 -3.58 17.56
CA ALA A 11 -1.74 -3.41 17.67
C ALA A 11 -1.31 -3.22 19.14
N HIS A 12 -0.66 -4.22 19.73
CA HIS A 12 0.02 -4.04 21.01
C HIS A 12 1.22 -3.08 20.83
N GLY A 13 1.65 -2.40 21.89
CA GLY A 13 2.76 -1.43 21.79
C GLY A 13 4.06 -2.02 21.20
N ALA A 14 4.29 -3.31 21.44
CA ALA A 14 5.41 -4.07 20.87
C ALA A 14 5.30 -4.18 19.34
N ASP A 15 4.12 -4.46 18.80
CA ASP A 15 3.90 -4.57 17.34
C ASP A 15 4.19 -3.25 16.63
N ARG A 16 3.91 -2.12 17.30
CA ARG A 16 4.16 -0.77 16.77
C ARG A 16 5.66 -0.43 16.71
N LEU A 17 6.39 -0.75 17.78
CA LEU A 17 7.85 -0.58 17.80
C LEU A 17 8.50 -1.48 16.75
N PHE A 18 8.01 -2.71 16.63
CA PHE A 18 8.48 -3.67 15.64
C PHE A 18 8.22 -3.18 14.21
N ALA A 19 7.01 -2.69 13.91
CA ALA A 19 6.69 -2.07 12.62
C ALA A 19 7.58 -0.87 12.29
N GLY A 20 7.81 0.03 13.25
CA GLY A 20 8.70 1.18 13.08
C GLY A 20 10.15 0.77 12.79
N PHE A 21 10.65 -0.24 13.48
CA PHE A 21 11.99 -0.81 13.23
C PHE A 21 12.07 -1.47 11.85
N GLY A 22 11.05 -2.24 11.46
CA GLY A 22 10.94 -2.83 10.12
C GLY A 22 10.95 -1.77 9.02
N ALA A 23 10.21 -0.69 9.19
CA ALA A 23 10.21 0.45 8.27
C ALA A 23 11.59 1.12 8.17
N ALA A 24 12.25 1.39 9.29
CA ALA A 24 13.60 1.98 9.29
C ALA A 24 14.61 1.10 8.54
N LEU A 25 14.62 -0.22 8.82
CA LEU A 25 15.49 -1.16 8.12
C LEU A 25 15.13 -1.32 6.65
N GLY A 26 13.84 -1.33 6.30
CA GLY A 26 13.38 -1.42 4.92
C GLY A 26 13.78 -0.22 4.08
N ILE A 27 13.67 1.00 4.64
CA ILE A 27 14.13 2.23 4.00
C ILE A 27 15.66 2.21 3.84
N ALA A 28 16.40 1.82 4.89
CA ALA A 28 17.85 1.70 4.81
C ALA A 28 18.28 0.66 3.75
N PHE A 29 17.58 -0.48 3.67
CA PHE A 29 17.81 -1.49 2.65
C PHE A 29 17.54 -0.95 1.24
N ALA A 30 16.43 -0.25 1.03
CA ALA A 30 16.14 0.39 -0.25
C ALA A 30 17.20 1.42 -0.66
N ALA A 31 17.70 2.21 0.28
CA ALA A 31 18.78 3.16 0.06
C ALA A 31 20.09 2.46 -0.31
N LEU A 32 20.45 1.38 0.39
CA LEU A 32 21.64 0.60 0.11
C LEU A 32 21.58 -0.02 -1.29
N ILE A 33 20.46 -0.66 -1.64
CA ILE A 33 20.27 -1.26 -2.97
C ILE A 33 20.34 -0.18 -4.06
N ALA A 34 19.67 0.95 -3.86
CA ALA A 34 19.76 2.06 -4.80
C ALA A 34 21.21 2.54 -4.96
N GLY A 35 21.99 2.60 -3.88
CA GLY A 35 23.42 2.96 -3.83
C GLY A 35 24.38 2.18 -4.75
N TYR A 36 23.96 1.02 -5.25
CA TYR A 36 24.78 0.21 -6.17
C TYR A 36 24.50 0.49 -7.65
N PHE A 37 23.50 1.33 -7.99
CA PHE A 37 23.12 1.59 -9.38
C PHE A 37 23.75 2.87 -9.95
N PRO A 38 24.52 2.80 -11.04
CA PRO A 38 25.37 3.90 -11.53
C PRO A 38 24.64 5.13 -12.11
N LEU A 39 23.29 5.16 -12.13
CA LEU A 39 22.51 6.37 -12.46
C LEU A 39 22.60 7.48 -11.40
N GLN A 40 23.38 7.25 -10.34
CA GLN A 40 23.65 8.19 -9.23
C GLN A 40 24.75 9.21 -9.49
N GLN A 41 25.32 9.26 -10.70
CA GLN A 41 26.25 10.34 -11.08
C GLN A 41 25.55 11.68 -11.35
N SER A 42 24.22 11.69 -11.32
CA SER A 42 23.35 12.86 -11.41
C SER A 42 22.66 13.13 -10.06
N ASP A 43 22.24 14.38 -9.78
CA ASP A 43 21.49 14.85 -8.59
C ASP A 43 20.09 14.22 -8.42
N ILE A 44 19.91 12.97 -8.85
CA ILE A 44 18.68 12.18 -8.72
C ILE A 44 18.60 11.66 -7.27
N PRO A 45 17.45 11.84 -6.58
CA PRO A 45 17.29 11.37 -5.21
C PRO A 45 17.54 9.86 -5.06
N LEU A 46 18.32 9.49 -4.04
CA LEU A 46 18.56 8.09 -3.67
C LEU A 46 17.27 7.35 -3.26
N LEU A 47 16.40 8.08 -2.56
CA LEU A 47 15.11 7.64 -2.07
C LEU A 47 14.05 8.61 -2.54
N VAL A 48 12.93 8.08 -3.03
CA VAL A 48 11.75 8.90 -3.32
C VAL A 48 10.92 9.08 -2.05
N ALA A 49 10.49 10.32 -1.78
CA ALA A 49 9.70 10.65 -0.58
C ALA A 49 8.45 9.76 -0.36
N PRO A 50 7.70 9.34 -1.41
CA PRO A 50 6.57 8.42 -1.26
C PRO A 50 6.91 7.06 -0.64
N LEU A 51 8.19 6.66 -0.66
CA LEU A 51 8.63 5.41 -0.05
C LEU A 51 8.38 5.38 1.46
N GLY A 52 8.44 6.53 2.14
CA GLY A 52 8.12 6.62 3.57
C GLY A 52 6.68 6.21 3.87
N ALA A 53 5.71 6.72 3.11
CA ALA A 53 4.31 6.32 3.24
C ALA A 53 4.07 4.87 2.81
N SER A 54 4.82 4.39 1.81
CA SER A 54 4.81 2.97 1.42
C SER A 54 5.27 2.08 2.58
N ALA A 55 6.33 2.47 3.30
CA ALA A 55 6.83 1.74 4.46
C ALA A 55 5.81 1.69 5.60
N VAL A 56 5.08 2.77 5.85
CA VAL A 56 3.97 2.76 6.84
C VAL A 56 2.97 1.67 6.51
N LEU A 57 2.52 1.58 5.25
CA LEU A 57 1.57 0.55 4.85
C LEU A 57 2.14 -0.86 4.96
N VAL A 58 3.34 -1.09 4.40
CA VAL A 58 3.96 -2.41 4.36
C VAL A 58 4.22 -2.96 5.77
N PHE A 59 4.71 -2.15 6.70
CA PHE A 59 5.14 -2.65 8.01
C PHE A 59 4.11 -2.48 9.11
N ALA A 60 3.25 -1.45 9.08
CA ALA A 60 2.27 -1.21 10.14
C ALA A 60 0.89 -1.83 9.85
N VAL A 61 0.53 -2.00 8.57
CA VAL A 61 -0.75 -2.62 8.15
C VAL A 61 -0.54 -3.61 7.00
N PRO A 62 0.30 -4.66 7.18
CA PRO A 62 0.67 -5.61 6.12
C PRO A 62 -0.51 -6.38 5.52
N ALA A 63 -1.64 -6.45 6.23
CA ALA A 63 -2.87 -7.10 5.76
C ALA A 63 -3.65 -6.25 4.74
N SER A 64 -3.43 -4.93 4.68
CA SER A 64 -4.19 -4.05 3.79
C SER A 64 -3.94 -4.44 2.31
N PRO A 65 -4.99 -4.50 1.47
CA PRO A 65 -4.85 -4.61 0.02
C PRO A 65 -3.93 -3.54 -0.59
N LEU A 66 -3.90 -2.35 0.01
CA LEU A 66 -3.09 -1.22 -0.44
C LEU A 66 -1.60 -1.41 -0.14
N ALA A 67 -1.26 -2.27 0.81
CA ALA A 67 0.12 -2.62 1.16
C ALA A 67 0.69 -3.76 0.30
N GLN A 68 -0.13 -4.46 -0.49
CA GLN A 68 0.30 -5.67 -1.21
C GLN A 68 1.34 -5.36 -2.31
N PRO A 69 2.21 -6.33 -2.68
CA PRO A 69 3.31 -6.11 -3.62
C PRO A 69 2.94 -5.41 -4.92
N TRP A 70 1.82 -5.80 -5.55
CA TRP A 70 1.37 -5.18 -6.81
C TRP A 70 0.92 -3.74 -6.61
N SER A 71 0.22 -3.45 -5.51
CA SER A 71 -0.17 -2.09 -5.14
C SER A 71 1.08 -1.21 -4.96
N VAL A 72 2.06 -1.64 -4.17
CA VAL A 72 3.28 -0.85 -3.91
C VAL A 72 4.11 -0.63 -5.18
N ILE A 73 4.43 -1.71 -5.91
CA ILE A 73 5.33 -1.64 -7.07
C ILE A 73 4.61 -1.02 -8.26
N GLY A 74 3.44 -1.55 -8.62
CA GLY A 74 2.65 -1.09 -9.75
C GLY A 74 2.10 0.31 -9.53
N GLY A 75 1.62 0.63 -8.33
CA GLY A 75 1.04 1.92 -8.01
C GLY A 75 2.05 3.06 -8.07
N ASN A 76 3.21 2.91 -7.41
CA ASN A 76 4.27 3.93 -7.46
C ASN A 76 4.84 4.11 -8.87
N THR A 77 5.12 3.00 -9.58
CA THR A 77 5.72 3.04 -10.93
C THR A 77 4.75 3.67 -11.94
N THR A 78 3.50 3.20 -11.98
CA THR A 78 2.47 3.75 -12.88
C THR A 78 2.25 5.23 -12.61
N SER A 79 2.15 5.62 -11.34
CA SER A 79 1.92 7.01 -10.98
C SER A 79 3.08 7.90 -11.38
N ALA A 80 4.34 7.44 -11.22
CA ALA A 80 5.50 8.18 -11.72
C ALA A 80 5.46 8.35 -13.25
N LEU A 81 5.15 7.29 -14.01
CA LEU A 81 5.01 7.37 -15.48
C LEU A 81 3.93 8.38 -15.89
N VAL A 82 2.78 8.36 -15.23
CA VAL A 82 1.69 9.32 -15.46
C VAL A 82 2.14 10.74 -15.13
N GLY A 83 2.81 10.95 -14.00
CA GLY A 83 3.32 12.27 -13.61
C GLY A 83 4.32 12.83 -14.61
N ILE A 84 5.24 12.01 -15.12
CA ILE A 84 6.21 12.40 -16.15
C ILE A 84 5.49 12.76 -17.46
N ALA A 85 4.53 11.94 -17.89
CA ALA A 85 3.75 12.22 -19.09
C ALA A 85 2.98 13.54 -18.96
N VAL A 86 2.34 13.79 -17.82
CA VAL A 86 1.60 15.02 -17.57
C VAL A 86 2.52 16.23 -17.50
N TYR A 87 3.70 16.12 -16.87
CA TYR A 87 4.70 17.19 -16.84
C TYR A 87 5.08 17.67 -18.25
N HIS A 88 5.18 16.76 -19.23
CA HIS A 88 5.49 17.13 -20.62
C HIS A 88 4.30 17.72 -21.39
N LEU A 89 3.06 17.42 -21.00
CA LEU A 89 1.85 17.77 -21.75
C LEU A 89 1.12 18.99 -21.19
N VAL A 90 1.24 19.26 -19.90
CA VAL A 90 0.45 20.28 -19.20
C VAL A 90 1.37 21.41 -18.74
N PRO A 91 1.14 22.65 -19.20
CA PRO A 91 1.94 23.79 -18.78
C PRO A 91 1.60 24.20 -17.34
N GLY A 92 2.63 24.67 -16.61
CA GLY A 92 2.50 25.19 -15.25
C GLY A 92 2.46 24.09 -14.19
N VAL A 93 3.40 24.16 -13.25
CA VAL A 93 3.64 23.12 -12.23
C VAL A 93 2.40 22.82 -11.39
N ALA A 94 1.62 23.84 -11.00
CA ALA A 94 0.42 23.64 -10.18
C ALA A 94 -0.69 22.87 -10.92
N LEU A 95 -0.94 23.19 -12.19
CA LEU A 95 -1.95 22.51 -13.00
C LEU A 95 -1.49 21.11 -13.41
N ALA A 96 -0.22 20.97 -13.82
CA ALA A 96 0.36 19.66 -14.11
C ALA A 96 0.30 18.75 -12.88
N GLY A 97 0.56 19.29 -11.68
CA GLY A 97 0.52 18.53 -10.43
C GLY A 97 -0.87 18.00 -10.11
N SER A 98 -1.90 18.84 -10.24
CA SER A 98 -3.29 18.41 -9.98
C SER A 98 -3.78 17.39 -11.01
N VAL A 99 -3.47 17.60 -12.30
CA VAL A 99 -3.81 16.65 -13.37
C VAL A 99 -3.07 15.33 -13.19
N ALA A 100 -1.78 15.37 -12.85
CA ALA A 100 -0.97 14.17 -12.64
C ALA A 100 -1.52 13.30 -11.52
N VAL A 101 -1.87 13.89 -10.37
CA VAL A 101 -2.44 13.15 -9.24
C VAL A 101 -3.79 12.53 -9.62
N GLY A 102 -4.69 13.29 -10.26
CA GLY A 102 -5.99 12.79 -10.71
C GLY A 102 -5.86 11.63 -11.71
N CYS A 103 -5.01 11.79 -12.73
CA CYS A 103 -4.74 10.75 -13.72
C CYS A 103 -4.07 9.52 -13.08
N ALA A 104 -3.18 9.70 -12.11
CA ALA A 104 -2.53 8.58 -11.42
C ALA A 104 -3.53 7.77 -10.60
N ILE A 105 -4.45 8.42 -9.89
CA ILE A 105 -5.55 7.75 -9.15
C ILE A 105 -6.37 6.88 -10.12
N LEU A 106 -6.76 7.43 -11.27
CA LEU A 106 -7.51 6.69 -12.29
C LEU A 106 -6.69 5.52 -12.84
N ALA A 107 -5.43 5.75 -13.20
CA ALA A 107 -4.56 4.71 -13.76
C ALA A 107 -4.33 3.56 -12.77
N MET A 108 -4.09 3.86 -11.50
CA MET A 108 -3.94 2.83 -10.47
C MET A 108 -5.23 2.02 -10.24
N SER A 109 -6.39 2.69 -10.28
CA SER A 109 -7.70 2.03 -10.18
C SER A 109 -7.91 1.04 -11.33
N LEU A 110 -7.66 1.49 -12.58
CA LEU A 110 -7.80 0.66 -13.77
C LEU A 110 -6.84 -0.54 -13.79
N LEU A 111 -5.60 -0.35 -13.33
CA LEU A 111 -4.57 -1.39 -13.26
C LEU A 111 -4.64 -2.23 -11.98
N ARG A 112 -5.62 -1.96 -11.10
CA ARG A 112 -5.81 -2.65 -9.82
C ARG A 112 -4.57 -2.64 -8.93
N CYS A 113 -3.79 -1.55 -8.98
CA CYS A 113 -2.59 -1.33 -8.18
C CYS A 113 -2.74 -0.09 -7.29
N PHE A 114 -3.93 0.13 -6.74
CA PHE A 114 -4.24 1.30 -5.93
C PHE A 114 -3.34 1.37 -4.70
N HIS A 115 -2.50 2.40 -4.66
CA HIS A 115 -1.53 2.62 -3.60
C HIS A 115 -1.40 4.12 -3.35
N PRO A 116 -1.98 4.65 -2.25
CA PRO A 116 -2.01 6.09 -1.99
C PRO A 116 -0.67 6.83 -2.11
N PRO A 117 0.48 6.25 -1.69
CA PRO A 117 1.80 6.85 -1.95
C PRO A 117 2.08 7.12 -3.43
N GLY A 118 1.47 6.37 -4.35
CA GLY A 118 1.55 6.60 -5.79
C GLY A 118 1.10 8.00 -6.19
N GLY A 119 0.07 8.58 -5.56
CA GLY A 119 -0.32 9.98 -5.80
C GLY A 119 0.83 10.95 -5.55
N ALA A 120 1.61 10.72 -4.48
CA ALA A 120 2.81 11.49 -4.20
C ALA A 120 3.95 11.18 -5.19
N CYS A 121 4.05 9.97 -5.75
CA CYS A 121 4.98 9.66 -6.86
C CYS A 121 4.66 10.48 -8.11
N ALA A 122 3.38 10.56 -8.50
CA ALA A 122 2.95 11.37 -9.63
C ALA A 122 3.25 12.84 -9.43
N LEU A 123 2.95 13.38 -8.24
CA LEU A 123 3.26 14.76 -7.90
C LEU A 123 4.77 15.02 -7.90
N THR A 124 5.57 14.10 -7.35
CA THR A 124 7.04 14.19 -7.31
C THR A 124 7.64 14.29 -8.71
N ALA A 125 7.11 13.53 -9.68
CA ALA A 125 7.55 13.62 -11.07
C ALA A 125 7.31 15.01 -11.68
N VAL A 126 6.24 15.70 -11.27
CA VAL A 126 5.92 17.06 -11.76
C VAL A 126 6.76 18.13 -11.05
N ILE A 127 6.82 18.09 -9.72
CA ILE A 127 7.50 19.12 -8.90
C ILE A 127 9.00 18.83 -8.68
N GLY A 128 9.51 17.77 -9.29
CA GLY A 128 10.88 17.31 -9.13
C GLY A 128 11.93 18.33 -9.59
N SER A 129 13.19 18.07 -9.22
CA SER A 129 14.32 18.89 -9.67
C SER A 129 14.58 18.71 -11.16
N SER A 130 15.45 19.56 -11.72
CA SER A 130 15.94 19.41 -13.10
C SER A 130 16.53 18.02 -13.37
N ALA A 131 17.17 17.39 -12.39
CA ALA A 131 17.68 16.03 -12.51
C ALA A 131 16.56 14.99 -12.65
N VAL A 132 15.44 15.14 -11.92
CA VAL A 132 14.26 14.28 -12.06
C VAL A 132 13.63 14.44 -13.44
N HIS A 133 13.47 15.69 -13.92
CA HIS A 133 12.92 15.95 -15.25
C HIS A 133 13.84 15.48 -16.37
N ALA A 134 15.17 15.62 -16.22
CA ALA A 134 16.15 15.14 -17.19
C ALA A 134 16.20 13.61 -17.28
N ALA A 135 15.96 12.90 -16.17
CA ALA A 135 15.81 11.45 -16.18
C ALA A 135 14.57 11.00 -16.97
N GLY A 136 13.53 11.83 -17.03
CA GLY A 136 12.29 11.52 -17.74
C GLY A 136 11.73 10.16 -17.30
N PHE A 137 11.34 9.31 -18.24
CA PHE A 137 10.78 7.99 -17.95
C PHE A 137 11.71 7.05 -17.18
N SER A 138 13.03 7.25 -17.19
CA SER A 138 13.92 6.42 -16.39
C SER A 138 13.68 6.62 -14.89
N PHE A 139 13.23 7.81 -14.45
CA PHE A 139 12.90 8.10 -13.05
C PHE A 139 11.87 7.12 -12.47
N ALA A 140 10.87 6.70 -13.28
CA ALA A 140 9.85 5.76 -12.85
C ALA A 140 10.39 4.35 -12.56
N PHE A 141 11.47 3.94 -13.24
CA PHE A 141 12.11 2.65 -13.00
C PHE A 141 13.25 2.77 -11.96
N LEU A 142 14.03 3.85 -12.08
CA LEU A 142 15.21 4.16 -11.28
C LEU A 142 15.14 5.66 -10.92
N PRO A 143 14.77 6.02 -9.68
CA PRO A 143 14.76 5.19 -8.48
C PRO A 143 13.41 4.56 -8.09
N VAL A 144 12.27 4.98 -8.65
CA VAL A 144 10.94 4.69 -8.07
C VAL A 144 10.64 3.18 -7.98
N ALA A 145 10.65 2.45 -9.10
CA ALA A 145 10.36 1.02 -9.08
C ALA A 145 11.40 0.23 -8.27
N LEU A 146 12.68 0.59 -8.38
CA LEU A 146 13.76 -0.04 -7.62
C LEU A 146 13.54 0.09 -6.10
N ASN A 147 13.25 1.31 -5.63
CA ASN A 147 12.94 1.55 -4.22
C ASN A 147 11.72 0.73 -3.77
N SER A 148 10.63 0.72 -4.55
CA SER A 148 9.44 -0.08 -4.24
C SER A 148 9.72 -1.58 -4.17
N VAL A 149 10.47 -2.13 -5.13
CA VAL A 149 10.85 -3.55 -5.15
C VAL A 149 11.70 -3.88 -3.95
N ALA A 150 12.72 -3.07 -3.65
CA ALA A 150 13.60 -3.30 -2.50
C ALA A 150 12.81 -3.28 -1.18
N LEU A 151 11.88 -2.33 -1.02
CA LEU A 151 11.02 -2.24 0.16
C LEU A 151 10.10 -3.46 0.29
N VAL A 152 9.46 -3.89 -0.80
CA VAL A 152 8.60 -5.09 -0.79
C VAL A 152 9.41 -6.33 -0.47
N VAL A 153 10.58 -6.53 -1.09
CA VAL A 153 11.46 -7.66 -0.80
C VAL A 153 11.86 -7.69 0.66
N PHE A 154 12.24 -6.54 1.23
CA PHE A 154 12.54 -6.47 2.65
C PHE A 154 11.31 -6.77 3.51
N GLY A 155 10.15 -6.22 3.17
CA GLY A 155 8.87 -6.52 3.84
C GLY A 155 8.55 -8.02 3.85
N LEU A 156 8.75 -8.72 2.73
CA LEU A 156 8.58 -10.18 2.65
C LEU A 156 9.50 -10.92 3.62
N LEU A 157 10.77 -10.53 3.71
CA LEU A 157 11.73 -11.15 4.63
C LEU A 157 11.38 -10.84 6.08
N PHE A 158 11.04 -9.59 6.38
CA PHE A 158 10.72 -9.11 7.71
C PHE A 158 9.46 -9.79 8.29
N HIS A 159 8.39 -9.88 7.50
CA HIS A 159 7.14 -10.47 7.96
C HIS A 159 7.17 -12.00 8.04
N ARG A 160 8.05 -12.67 7.29
CA ARG A 160 8.35 -14.09 7.50
C ARG A 160 8.93 -14.36 8.89
N VAL A 161 9.81 -13.50 9.38
CA VAL A 161 10.41 -13.62 10.73
C VAL A 161 9.38 -13.27 11.81
N SER A 162 8.55 -12.27 11.57
CA SER A 162 7.56 -11.79 12.55
C SER A 162 6.23 -12.53 12.54
N ARG A 163 6.10 -13.59 11.71
CA ARG A 163 4.90 -14.44 11.56
C ARG A 163 3.63 -13.69 11.15
N HIS A 164 3.76 -12.50 10.59
CA HIS A 164 2.65 -11.80 9.95
C HIS A 164 2.45 -12.34 8.52
N SER A 165 1.21 -12.37 8.04
CA SER A 165 0.93 -12.77 6.66
C SER A 165 1.26 -11.60 5.71
N TYR A 166 2.42 -11.64 5.07
CA TYR A 166 2.79 -10.72 4.00
C TYR A 166 3.57 -11.45 2.89
N PRO A 167 3.05 -11.50 1.64
CA PRO A 167 1.79 -10.89 1.19
C PRO A 167 0.61 -11.54 1.90
N HIS A 168 -0.43 -10.74 2.16
CA HIS A 168 -1.59 -11.22 2.88
C HIS A 168 -2.36 -12.21 2.00
N ARG A 169 -2.65 -13.38 2.58
CA ARG A 169 -3.52 -14.38 1.96
C ARG A 169 -4.65 -14.61 2.94
N PRO A 170 -5.90 -14.29 2.56
CA PRO A 170 -7.05 -14.56 3.40
C PRO A 170 -7.06 -16.03 3.79
N VAL A 171 -7.19 -16.32 5.08
CA VAL A 171 -7.33 -17.68 5.56
C VAL A 171 -8.78 -18.09 5.32
N PRO A 172 -9.05 -19.13 4.51
CA PRO A 172 -10.42 -19.58 4.25
C PRO A 172 -11.11 -19.92 5.56
N ALA A 173 -12.34 -19.44 5.75
CA ALA A 173 -13.17 -19.86 6.86
C ALA A 173 -13.39 -21.38 6.80
N PRO A 174 -13.39 -22.09 7.96
CA PRO A 174 -13.68 -23.52 7.98
C PRO A 174 -15.06 -23.79 7.37
N PRO A 175 -15.23 -24.87 6.58
CA PRO A 175 -16.47 -25.13 5.82
C PRO A 175 -17.75 -25.34 6.65
N GLN A 176 -17.72 -25.23 7.98
CA GLN A 176 -18.86 -25.51 8.85
C GLN A 176 -18.90 -24.59 10.09
N ALA A 177 -19.76 -23.58 10.02
CA ALA A 177 -20.68 -23.23 11.08
C ALA A 177 -22.00 -22.79 10.44
N VAL A 178 -22.78 -23.78 10.01
CA VAL A 178 -24.19 -23.57 9.62
C VAL A 178 -24.97 -23.17 10.87
N ALA A 179 -24.97 -21.86 11.18
CA ALA A 179 -25.90 -21.08 11.99
C ALA A 179 -25.29 -19.68 12.15
N ALA A 180 -25.49 -18.74 11.22
CA ALA A 180 -26.76 -18.02 11.07
C ALA A 180 -26.87 -17.23 9.74
N GLY A 181 -27.53 -17.81 8.73
CA GLY A 181 -28.34 -17.09 7.73
C GLY A 181 -27.69 -16.13 6.72
N LEU A 182 -26.47 -15.65 6.93
CA LEU A 182 -25.79 -14.72 6.02
C LEU A 182 -24.98 -15.49 4.97
N HIS A 183 -25.22 -15.17 3.70
CA HIS A 183 -24.46 -15.69 2.57
C HIS A 183 -23.47 -14.62 2.07
N LEU A 184 -22.41 -15.04 1.37
CA LEU A 184 -21.46 -14.11 0.75
C LEU A 184 -22.16 -13.12 -0.21
N ALA A 185 -23.25 -13.57 -0.85
CA ALA A 185 -24.09 -12.74 -1.70
C ALA A 185 -24.80 -11.60 -0.95
N ASP A 186 -25.12 -11.80 0.33
CA ASP A 186 -25.70 -10.75 1.17
C ASP A 186 -24.66 -9.68 1.52
N ILE A 187 -23.39 -10.08 1.68
CA ILE A 187 -22.26 -9.16 1.84
C ILE A 187 -22.06 -8.36 0.56
N ASP A 188 -22.08 -9.02 -0.61
CA ASP A 188 -21.92 -8.35 -1.89
C ASP A 188 -23.04 -7.31 -2.13
N ALA A 189 -24.30 -7.67 -1.86
CA ALA A 189 -25.43 -6.76 -1.95
C ALA A 189 -25.33 -5.59 -0.95
N ALA A 190 -24.90 -5.84 0.29
CA ALA A 190 -24.68 -4.79 1.27
C ALA A 190 -23.55 -3.83 0.86
N LEU A 191 -22.46 -4.35 0.31
CA LEU A 191 -21.35 -3.52 -0.20
C LEU A 191 -21.79 -2.65 -1.39
N GLU A 192 -22.66 -3.17 -2.26
CA GLU A 192 -23.25 -2.39 -3.36
C GLU A 192 -24.18 -1.28 -2.84
N ASP A 193 -25.05 -1.58 -1.87
CA ASP A 193 -25.98 -0.61 -1.28
C ASP A 193 -25.27 0.51 -0.50
N MET A 194 -24.16 0.20 0.17
CA MET A 194 -23.41 1.20 0.94
C MET A 194 -22.70 2.25 0.07
N HIS A 195 -22.47 1.98 -1.23
CA HIS A 195 -21.75 2.89 -2.16
C HIS A 195 -20.39 3.40 -1.63
N GLU A 196 -19.78 2.70 -0.66
CA GLU A 196 -18.53 3.06 0.01
C GLU A 196 -17.43 2.03 -0.28
N THR A 197 -16.18 2.48 -0.28
CA THR A 197 -15.02 1.59 -0.46
C THR A 197 -14.39 1.26 0.89
N PHE A 198 -14.38 -0.01 1.26
CA PHE A 198 -13.75 -0.49 2.49
C PHE A 198 -12.32 -0.98 2.25
N ASP A 199 -11.40 -0.65 3.16
CA ASP A 199 -10.02 -1.17 3.18
C ASP A 199 -9.96 -2.57 3.83
N ILE A 200 -10.80 -3.48 3.35
CA ILE A 200 -10.82 -4.89 3.75
C ILE A 200 -11.12 -5.76 2.52
N SER A 201 -10.40 -6.87 2.36
CA SER A 201 -10.72 -7.79 1.27
C SER A 201 -12.04 -8.52 1.54
N ARG A 202 -12.78 -8.88 0.49
CA ARG A 202 -14.05 -9.63 0.62
C ARG A 202 -13.87 -10.94 1.41
N ALA A 203 -12.76 -11.63 1.18
CA ALA A 203 -12.46 -12.87 1.87
C ALA A 203 -12.11 -12.66 3.36
N ASP A 204 -11.46 -11.56 3.71
CA ASP A 204 -11.22 -11.23 5.13
C ASP A 204 -12.52 -10.82 5.84
N LEU A 205 -13.43 -10.13 5.14
CA LEU A 205 -14.75 -9.79 5.67
C LEU A 205 -15.61 -11.04 5.92
N ASP A 206 -15.61 -11.97 4.97
CA ASP A 206 -16.28 -13.28 5.10
C ASP A 206 -15.70 -14.10 6.26
N ALA A 207 -14.37 -14.21 6.35
CA ALA A 207 -13.70 -14.91 7.44
C ALA A 207 -14.00 -14.27 8.81
N LEU A 208 -14.09 -12.93 8.87
CA LEU A 208 -14.46 -12.19 10.07
C LEU A 208 -15.90 -12.49 10.49
N LEU A 209 -16.84 -12.45 9.54
CA LEU A 209 -18.25 -12.70 9.79
C LEU A 209 -18.49 -14.14 10.26
N SER A 210 -17.93 -15.12 9.53
CA SER A 210 -17.98 -16.53 9.90
C SER A 210 -17.49 -16.79 11.32
N ARG A 211 -16.39 -16.12 11.72
CA ARG A 211 -15.85 -16.24 13.08
C ARG A 211 -16.75 -15.55 14.12
N ALA A 212 -17.34 -14.41 13.79
CA ALA A 212 -18.28 -13.71 14.65
C ALA A 212 -19.54 -14.57 14.92
N GLU A 213 -20.08 -15.23 13.89
CA GLU A 213 -21.21 -16.16 14.02
C GLU A 213 -20.88 -17.34 14.92
N PHE A 214 -19.72 -17.97 14.73
CA PHE A 214 -19.25 -19.05 15.60
C PHE A 214 -19.20 -18.63 17.08
N HIS A 215 -18.67 -17.43 17.38
CA HIS A 215 -18.66 -16.91 18.75
C HIS A 215 -20.06 -16.58 19.28
N ALA A 216 -20.96 -16.08 18.42
CA ALA A 216 -22.34 -15.78 18.80
C ALA A 216 -23.14 -17.06 19.12
N ALA A 217 -22.96 -18.13 18.34
CA ALA A 217 -23.57 -19.43 18.57
C ALA A 217 -23.09 -20.04 19.91
N ARG A 218 -21.78 -19.98 20.19
CA ARG A 218 -21.21 -20.44 21.46
C ARG A 218 -21.78 -19.72 22.68
N ARG A 219 -22.04 -18.41 22.57
CA ARG A 219 -22.64 -17.62 23.65
C ARG A 219 -24.10 -18.01 23.93
N LYS A 220 -24.85 -18.52 22.95
CA LYS A 220 -26.25 -18.94 23.14
C LYS A 220 -26.39 -20.33 23.77
N LEU A 221 -25.32 -21.12 23.74
CA LEU A 221 -25.28 -22.51 24.22
C LEU A 221 -24.74 -22.66 25.66
N GLY A 222 -24.33 -21.56 26.29
CA GLY A 222 -23.88 -21.53 27.69
C GLY A 222 -24.55 -20.40 28.45
#